data_AF-A0A5N5T3A9-F1
#
_entry.id   AF-A0A5N5T3A9-F1
#
_cell.length_a   1.000
_cell.length_b   1.000
_cell.length_c   1.000
_cell.angle_alpha   90.00
_cell.angle_beta   90.00
_cell.angle_gamma   90.00
#
_symmetry.space_group_name_H-M   'P 1'
#
loop_
_entity.id
_entity.type
_entity.pdbx_description
1 polymer ?
#
loop_
_entity_poly.entity_id
_entity_poly.type
_entity_poly.pdbx_seq_one_letter_code
_entity_poly.pdbx_strand_id
1 'polypeptide(L)'
;VKLLIALGPVAFLENMGGPLSLLTGYTNTLKFLTEILGVYEVLPSGAFMNILTSTMCDPAVTTVAPICDNILLSLIGLDTSLMDKKLLPRILAHTPAGTSVQNMIHFMQAKNSGRFQMYSYGPTVNVQKIWFKIPS
;
A
#
# COMPACT_ATOMS: atom_id res chain seq x y z
N VAL A 1 5.07 -14.84 -25.26
CA VAL A 1 6.24 -14.27 -24.53
C VAL A 1 7.40 -15.25 -24.66
N LYS A 2 8.61 -14.80 -25.02
CA LYS A 2 9.80 -15.67 -25.13
C LYS A 2 10.69 -15.68 -23.86
N LEU A 3 10.65 -14.62 -23.06
CA LEU A 3 11.35 -14.51 -21.77
C LEU A 3 10.60 -13.51 -20.87
N LEU A 4 10.47 -13.81 -19.58
CA LEU A 4 9.99 -12.91 -18.54
C LEU A 4 11.06 -12.83 -17.44
N ILE A 5 11.60 -11.63 -17.20
CA ILE A 5 12.54 -11.36 -16.12
C ILE A 5 11.76 -10.65 -15.01
N ALA A 6 11.53 -11.34 -13.89
CA ALA A 6 10.82 -10.79 -12.74
C ALA A 6 11.82 -10.50 -11.61
N LEU A 7 12.06 -9.22 -11.34
CA LEU A 7 12.86 -8.75 -10.21
C LEU A 7 11.93 -8.52 -9.02
N GLY A 8 12.10 -9.28 -7.93
CA GLY A 8 11.19 -9.25 -6.79
C GLY A 8 9.76 -9.71 -7.14
N PRO A 9 9.56 -10.93 -7.66
CA PRO A 9 8.24 -11.41 -8.05
C PRO A 9 7.29 -11.47 -6.85
N VAL A 10 6.10 -10.89 -7.00
CA VAL A 10 5.04 -10.93 -5.99
C VAL A 10 3.87 -11.75 -6.53
N ALA A 11 3.54 -12.84 -5.84
CA ALA A 11 2.37 -13.69 -6.14
C ALA A 11 1.57 -14.00 -4.88
N PHE A 12 2.24 -14.44 -3.82
CA PHE A 12 1.64 -14.71 -2.52
C PHE A 12 2.17 -13.74 -1.46
N LEU A 13 1.27 -13.24 -0.62
CA LEU A 13 1.58 -12.19 0.37
C LEU A 13 1.34 -12.63 1.82
N GLU A 14 1.10 -13.92 2.08
CA GLU A 14 0.84 -14.46 3.42
C GLU A 14 1.91 -14.01 4.44
N ASN A 15 3.18 -14.11 4.04
CA ASN A 15 4.35 -13.76 4.86
C ASN A 15 4.82 -12.31 4.69
N MET A 16 4.03 -11.44 4.04
CA MET A 16 4.38 -10.03 3.87
C MET A 16 4.50 -9.32 5.23
N GLY A 17 5.62 -8.67 5.50
CA GLY A 17 5.84 -7.85 6.69
C GLY A 17 5.49 -6.36 6.48
N GLY A 18 6.06 -5.50 7.32
CA GLY A 18 5.98 -4.04 7.18
C GLY A 18 4.64 -3.41 7.59
N PRO A 19 4.50 -2.09 7.42
CA PRO A 19 3.34 -1.33 7.91
C PRO A 19 2.01 -1.81 7.32
N LEU A 20 2.00 -2.24 6.05
CA LEU A 20 0.79 -2.73 5.40
C LEU A 20 0.26 -4.03 6.04
N SER A 21 1.16 -4.88 6.56
CA SER A 21 0.80 -6.09 7.29
C SER A 21 0.00 -5.79 8.57
N LEU A 22 0.23 -4.65 9.21
CA LEU A 22 -0.46 -4.26 10.44
C LEU A 22 -1.91 -3.82 10.16
N LEU A 23 -2.17 -3.35 8.94
CA LEU A 23 -3.48 -2.85 8.55
C LEU A 23 -4.43 -3.95 8.06
N THR A 24 -3.96 -5.17 7.82
CA THR A 24 -4.79 -6.21 7.19
C THR A 24 -5.95 -6.69 8.05
N GLY A 25 -5.85 -6.59 9.38
CA GLY A 25 -6.96 -6.84 10.30
C GLY A 25 -8.15 -5.88 10.12
N TYR A 26 -7.92 -4.72 9.50
CA TYR A 26 -8.92 -3.66 9.31
C TYR A 26 -9.45 -3.57 7.87
N THR A 27 -9.19 -4.58 7.03
CA THR A 27 -9.53 -4.55 5.59
C THR A 27 -10.97 -4.09 5.30
N ASN A 28 -11.96 -4.67 6.01
CA ASN A 28 -13.38 -4.32 5.82
C ASN A 28 -13.71 -2.92 6.34
N THR A 29 -13.16 -2.54 7.49
CA THR A 29 -13.34 -1.22 8.10
C THR A 29 -12.76 -0.13 7.20
N LEU A 30 -11.54 -0.33 6.70
CA LEU A 30 -10.87 0.60 5.79
C LEU A 30 -11.65 0.75 4.50
N LYS A 31 -12.08 -0.36 3.87
CA LYS A 31 -12.95 -0.34 2.70
C LYS A 31 -14.19 0.53 2.92
N PHE A 32 -14.94 0.24 3.98
CA PHE A 32 -16.17 0.96 4.31
C PHE A 32 -15.93 2.45 4.57
N LEU A 33 -14.90 2.79 5.36
CA LEU A 33 -14.55 4.18 5.65
C LEU A 33 -14.16 4.94 4.39
N THR A 34 -13.32 4.35 3.54
CA THR A 34 -12.89 4.99 2.29
C THR A 34 -14.04 5.20 1.32
N GLU A 35 -14.98 4.26 1.24
CA GLU A 35 -16.19 4.40 0.41
C GLU A 35 -17.09 5.54 0.91
N ILE A 36 -17.31 5.66 2.22
CA ILE A 36 -18.14 6.74 2.79
C ILE A 36 -17.46 8.10 2.68
N LEU A 37 -16.15 8.17 2.90
CA LEU A 37 -15.38 9.41 2.82
C LEU A 37 -15.12 9.83 1.36
N GLY A 38 -15.49 9.01 0.38
CA GLY A 38 -15.24 9.28 -1.04
C GLY A 38 -13.74 9.31 -1.38
N VAL A 39 -12.93 8.58 -0.63
CA VAL A 39 -11.48 8.48 -0.85
C VAL A 39 -11.21 7.28 -1.75
N TYR A 40 -10.65 7.53 -2.92
CA TYR A 40 -10.38 6.49 -3.93
C TYR A 40 -8.88 6.31 -4.24
N GLU A 41 -8.04 7.26 -3.82
CA GLU A 41 -6.60 7.28 -4.08
C GLU A 41 -5.83 7.34 -2.75
N VAL A 42 -4.69 6.65 -2.70
CA VAL A 42 -3.81 6.57 -1.54
C VAL A 42 -2.38 6.85 -1.97
N LEU A 43 -1.65 7.57 -1.10
CA LEU A 43 -0.29 8.03 -1.34
C LEU A 43 -0.11 8.83 -2.66
N PRO A 44 -1.04 9.73 -3.03
CA PRO A 44 -0.93 10.51 -4.27
C PRO A 44 0.26 11.46 -4.24
N SER A 45 1.00 11.55 -5.35
CA SER A 45 2.12 12.50 -5.46
C SER A 45 1.67 13.97 -5.39
N GLY A 46 2.58 14.87 -5.01
CA GLY A 46 2.35 16.31 -5.04
C GLY A 46 1.76 16.90 -3.76
N ALA A 47 0.74 17.76 -3.87
CA ALA A 47 0.25 18.60 -2.77
C ALA A 47 -0.20 17.81 -1.54
N PHE A 48 -0.80 16.63 -1.73
CA PHE A 48 -1.24 15.79 -0.63
C PHE A 48 -0.06 15.22 0.16
N MET A 49 0.95 14.66 -0.52
CA MET A 49 2.15 14.18 0.16
C MET A 49 2.91 15.33 0.82
N ASN A 50 2.95 16.52 0.21
CA ASN A 50 3.55 17.70 0.84
C ASN A 50 2.84 18.04 2.17
N ILE A 51 1.50 18.05 2.19
CA ILE A 51 0.70 18.29 3.41
C ILE A 51 0.92 17.17 4.43
N LEU A 52 0.91 15.91 3.99
CA LEU A 52 1.13 14.76 4.87
C LEU A 52 2.53 14.83 5.49
N THR A 53 3.56 15.18 4.70
CA THR A 53 4.93 15.32 5.21
C THR A 53 5.09 16.52 6.12
N SER A 54 4.46 17.66 5.83
CA SER A 54 4.54 18.83 6.70
C SER A 54 3.77 18.66 8.01
N THR A 55 2.78 17.76 8.06
CA THR A 55 1.97 17.52 9.26
C THR A 55 2.46 16.33 10.08
N MET A 56 2.92 15.26 9.43
CA MET A 56 3.32 14.02 10.07
C MET A 56 4.85 13.83 10.15
N CYS A 57 5.61 14.50 9.30
CA CYS A 57 7.06 14.37 9.21
C CYS A 57 7.83 15.61 9.68
N ASP A 58 7.14 16.68 10.12
CA ASP A 58 7.80 17.86 10.68
C ASP A 58 8.01 17.69 12.20
N PRO A 59 9.27 17.63 12.68
CA PRO A 59 9.58 17.48 14.11
C PRO A 59 9.13 18.66 14.96
N ALA A 60 8.84 19.82 14.37
CA ALA A 60 8.24 20.96 15.06
C ALA A 60 6.72 20.79 15.27
N VAL A 61 6.06 19.95 14.47
CA VAL A 61 4.61 19.74 14.49
C VAL A 61 4.22 18.46 15.22
N THR A 62 5.06 17.42 15.16
CA THR A 62 4.71 16.11 15.73
C THR A 62 5.93 15.31 16.21
N THR A 63 5.72 14.49 17.24
CA THR A 63 6.73 13.59 17.80
C THR A 63 6.97 12.35 16.92
N VAL A 64 6.11 12.09 15.93
CA VAL A 64 6.23 10.94 15.01
C VAL A 64 7.11 11.23 13.80
N ALA A 65 7.63 12.45 13.67
CA ALA A 65 8.50 12.86 12.56
C ALA A 65 9.71 11.93 12.31
N PRO A 66 10.42 11.40 13.33
CA PRO A 66 11.54 10.46 13.11
C PRO A 66 11.12 9.12 12.48
N ILE A 67 9.83 8.79 12.53
CA ILE A 67 9.27 7.52 12.04
C ILE A 67 8.77 7.68 10.60
N CYS A 68 8.55 8.90 10.15
CA CYS A 68 7.84 9.22 8.92
C CYS A 68 8.59 8.74 7.66
N ASP A 69 9.88 9.08 7.54
CA ASP A 69 10.73 8.57 6.46
C ASP A 69 10.86 7.04 6.54
N ASN A 70 10.96 6.48 7.75
CA ASN A 70 11.10 5.04 7.96
C ASN A 70 9.85 4.26 7.54
N ILE A 71 8.65 4.81 7.73
CA ILE A 71 7.40 4.17 7.28
C ILE A 71 7.33 4.15 5.76
N LEU A 72 7.63 5.29 5.12
CA LEU A 72 7.57 5.38 3.65
C LEU A 72 8.59 4.45 3.00
N LEU A 73 9.82 4.45 3.54
CA LEU A 73 10.88 3.54 3.10
C LEU A 73 10.53 2.09 3.37
N SER A 74 9.93 1.78 4.53
CA SER A 74 9.50 0.41 4.85
C SER A 74 8.36 -0.09 3.98
N LEU A 75 7.41 0.78 3.59
CA LEU A 75 6.34 0.44 2.65
C LEU A 75 6.89 0.04 1.27
N ILE A 76 7.96 0.69 0.83
CA ILE A 76 8.62 0.42 -0.46
C ILE A 76 9.66 -0.71 -0.32
N GLY A 77 10.04 -1.08 0.91
CA GLY A 77 11.09 -2.06 1.19
C GLY A 77 12.51 -1.52 0.95
N LEU A 78 12.70 -0.20 1.08
CA LEU A 78 13.96 0.48 0.79
C LEU A 78 14.93 0.36 1.98
N ASP A 79 16.07 -0.29 1.74
CA ASP A 79 17.19 -0.31 2.68
C ASP A 79 18.17 0.82 2.37
N THR A 80 18.15 1.87 3.20
CA THR A 80 19.03 3.04 3.03
C THR A 80 20.50 2.76 3.32
N SER A 81 20.84 1.61 3.90
CA SER A 81 22.23 1.19 4.10
C SER A 81 22.88 0.69 2.81
N LEU A 82 22.07 0.21 1.86
CA LEU A 82 22.51 -0.34 0.58
C LEU A 82 22.43 0.68 -0.56
N MET A 83 22.00 1.91 -0.29
CA MET A 83 21.79 2.95 -1.31
C MET A 83 22.63 4.20 -1.07
N ASP A 84 22.97 4.89 -2.18
CA ASP A 84 23.54 6.23 -2.10
C ASP A 84 22.49 7.21 -1.55
N LYS A 85 22.73 7.67 -0.31
CA LYS A 85 21.85 8.60 0.40
C LYS A 85 21.67 9.93 -0.34
N LYS A 86 22.58 10.32 -1.24
CA LYS A 86 22.43 11.52 -2.07
C LYS A 86 21.28 11.40 -3.08
N LEU A 87 20.90 10.18 -3.46
CA LEU A 87 19.79 9.92 -4.38
C LEU A 87 18.43 9.88 -3.67
N LEU A 88 18.42 9.71 -2.34
CA LEU A 88 17.20 9.55 -1.56
C LEU A 88 16.18 10.69 -1.76
N PRO A 89 16.56 11.99 -1.73
CA PRO A 89 15.60 13.07 -1.96
C PRO A 89 14.96 13.01 -3.35
N ARG A 90 15.71 12.57 -4.36
CA ARG A 90 15.20 12.42 -5.73
C ARG A 90 14.23 11.24 -5.84
N ILE A 91 14.52 10.13 -5.16
CA ILE A 91 13.64 8.95 -5.14
C ILE A 91 12.31 9.31 -4.47
N LEU A 92 12.38 9.94 -3.29
CA LEU A 92 11.20 10.34 -2.51
C LEU A 92 10.38 11.43 -3.20
N ALA A 93 10.99 12.29 -4.03
CA ALA A 93 10.25 13.25 -4.83
C ALA A 93 9.35 12.61 -5.91
N HIS A 94 9.64 11.37 -6.31
CA HIS A 94 8.86 10.64 -7.31
C HIS A 94 8.12 9.42 -6.75
N THR A 95 8.42 9.02 -5.52
CA THR A 95 7.88 7.82 -4.88
C THR A 95 7.36 8.18 -3.50
N PRO A 96 6.10 7.85 -3.19
CA PRO A 96 5.10 7.12 -3.98
C PRO A 96 4.41 7.99 -5.05
N ALA A 97 3.95 7.34 -6.12
CA ALA A 97 3.27 8.00 -7.26
C ALA A 97 1.74 7.90 -7.21
N GLY A 98 1.17 7.42 -6.10
CA GLY A 98 -0.26 7.12 -5.97
C GLY A 98 -0.64 5.70 -6.36
N THR A 99 -1.69 5.19 -5.72
CA THR A 99 -2.39 3.95 -6.08
C THR A 99 -3.86 4.07 -5.68
N SER A 100 -4.73 3.24 -6.24
CA SER A 100 -6.12 3.19 -5.77
C SER A 100 -6.24 2.54 -4.39
N VAL A 101 -7.23 3.00 -3.61
CA VAL A 101 -7.65 2.35 -2.36
C VAL A 101 -7.96 0.87 -2.59
N GLN A 102 -8.64 0.56 -3.70
CA GLN A 102 -8.99 -0.82 -4.05
C GLN A 102 -7.75 -1.71 -4.20
N ASN A 103 -6.67 -1.21 -4.81
CA ASN A 103 -5.42 -1.96 -4.94
C ASN A 103 -4.78 -2.22 -3.57
N MET A 104 -4.80 -1.23 -2.67
CA MET A 104 -4.24 -1.42 -1.33
C MET A 104 -5.05 -2.44 -0.52
N ILE A 105 -6.39 -2.39 -0.59
CA ILE A 105 -7.27 -3.40 0.00
C ILE A 105 -7.02 -4.78 -0.60
N HIS A 106 -6.77 -4.87 -1.92
CA HIS A 106 -6.44 -6.13 -2.58
C HIS A 106 -5.19 -6.79 -1.98
N PHE A 107 -4.12 -6.02 -1.75
CA PHE A 107 -2.90 -6.54 -1.12
C PHE A 107 -3.18 -7.07 0.30
N MET A 108 -4.04 -6.39 1.07
CA MET A 108 -4.47 -6.88 2.39
C MET A 108 -5.25 -8.19 2.28
N GLN A 109 -6.16 -8.30 1.30
CA GLN A 109 -6.91 -9.54 1.03
C GLN A 109 -5.98 -10.70 0.63
N ALA A 110 -5.00 -10.43 -0.23
CA ALA A 110 -4.03 -11.42 -0.66
C ALA A 110 -3.17 -11.93 0.52
N LYS A 111 -2.79 -11.05 1.45
CA LYS A 111 -2.12 -11.46 2.70
C LYS A 111 -3.05 -12.31 3.58
N ASN A 112 -4.26 -11.81 3.88
CA ASN A 112 -5.19 -12.49 4.79
C ASN A 112 -5.62 -13.87 4.29
N SER A 113 -5.82 -14.00 2.97
CA SER A 113 -6.24 -15.28 2.36
C SER A 113 -5.09 -16.24 2.10
N GLY A 114 -3.84 -15.75 2.07
CA GLY A 114 -2.66 -16.51 1.65
C GLY A 114 -2.72 -16.98 0.19
N ARG A 115 -3.58 -16.39 -0.65
CA ARG A 115 -3.86 -16.86 -2.01
C ARG A 115 -3.54 -15.80 -3.05
N PHE A 116 -3.03 -16.25 -4.19
CA PHE A 116 -2.95 -15.43 -5.39
C PHE A 116 -4.29 -15.53 -6.15
N GLN A 117 -5.15 -14.53 -5.97
CA GLN A 117 -6.52 -14.55 -6.49
C GLN A 117 -7.02 -13.15 -6.84
N MET A 118 -8.14 -13.08 -7.54
CA MET A 118 -8.80 -11.81 -7.90
C MET A 118 -9.30 -11.07 -6.66
N TYR A 119 -9.57 -9.76 -6.83
CA TYR A 119 -10.11 -8.92 -5.77
C TYR A 119 -11.47 -9.46 -5.29
N SER A 120 -11.64 -9.60 -3.98
CA SER A 120 -12.92 -9.96 -3.40
C SER A 120 -13.72 -8.70 -3.10
N TYR A 121 -14.75 -8.45 -3.90
CA TYR A 121 -15.73 -7.39 -3.66
C TYR A 121 -16.69 -7.72 -2.51
N GLY A 122 -16.75 -9.00 -2.10
CA GLY A 122 -17.70 -9.56 -1.14
C GLY A 122 -18.57 -10.64 -1.81
N PRO A 123 -19.16 -11.57 -1.04
CA PRO A 123 -19.81 -12.76 -1.60
C PRO A 123 -20.92 -12.46 -2.61
N THR A 124 -21.72 -11.43 -2.36
CA THR A 124 -22.83 -11.00 -3.21
C THR A 124 -22.35 -10.34 -4.49
N VAL A 125 -21.38 -9.43 -4.38
CA VAL A 125 -20.87 -8.64 -5.51
C VAL A 125 -19.94 -9.48 -6.42
N ASN A 126 -19.22 -10.44 -5.86
CA ASN A 126 -18.34 -11.32 -6.63
C ASN A 126 -19.11 -12.13 -7.69
N VAL A 127 -20.29 -12.66 -7.34
CA VAL A 127 -21.13 -13.41 -8.28
C VAL A 127 -21.59 -12.54 -9.45
N GLN A 128 -21.80 -11.24 -9.22
CA GLN A 128 -22.23 -10.30 -10.26
C GLN A 128 -21.07 -9.80 -11.14
N LYS A 129 -19.91 -9.52 -10.55
CA LYS A 129 -18.79 -8.87 -11.25
C LYS A 129 -17.82 -9.83 -11.91
N ILE A 130 -17.56 -10.97 -11.27
CA ILE A 130 -16.51 -11.90 -11.69
C ILE A 130 -17.05 -13.33 -11.86
N TRP A 131 -18.36 -13.56 -11.68
CA TRP A 131 -19.02 -14.85 -11.89
C TRP A 131 -18.45 -16.03 -11.07
N PHE A 132 -17.67 -15.74 -10.02
CA PHE A 132 -17.03 -16.73 -9.14
C PHE A 132 -17.23 -16.38 -7.67
N LYS A 133 -17.37 -17.40 -6.81
CA LYS A 133 -17.28 -17.23 -5.36
C LYS A 133 -15.82 -17.32 -4.94
N ILE A 134 -15.29 -16.22 -4.41
CA ILE A 134 -13.98 -16.21 -3.74
C ILE A 134 -14.22 -16.55 -2.26
N PRO A 135 -13.61 -17.62 -1.72
CA PRO A 135 -13.69 -17.93 -0.30
C PRO A 135 -13.12 -16.77 0.51
N SER A 136 -13.87 -16.35 1.53
CA SER A 136 -13.47 -15.34 2.51
C SER A 136 -12.34 -15.85 3.40
#